data_AF-A0AAW0IUR1-F1
#
_entry.id   AF-A0AAW0IUR1-F1
#
_cell.length_a   1.000
_cell.length_b   1.000
_cell.length_c   1.000
_cell.angle_alpha   90.00
_cell.angle_beta   90.00
_cell.angle_gamma   90.00
#
_symmetry.space_group_name_H-M   'P 1'
#
loop_
_entity.id
_entity.type
_entity.pdbx_description
1 polymer ?
#
loop_
_entity_poly.entity_id
_entity_poly.type
_entity_poly.pdbx_seq_one_letter_code
_entity_poly.pdbx_strand_id
1 'polypeptide(L)' 'MAGLRSLASGGGAPTDEVQATGLEREIMIATEKGLDPYNMLPPKAASGTKEDSNLVLSNTNKRNYPA' A
#
# COMPACT_ATOMS: atom_id res chain seq x y z
N MET A 1 -3.31 39.01 22.30
CA MET A 1 -3.44 37.54 22.19
C MET A 1 -2.23 37.01 21.46
N ALA A 2 -1.17 36.68 22.20
CA ALA A 2 0.02 36.04 21.67
C ALA A 2 -0.20 34.53 21.67
N GLY A 3 0.07 33.90 20.53
CA GLY A 3 0.01 32.45 20.34
C GLY A 3 0.59 32.06 18.99
N LEU A 4 1.69 32.71 18.59
CA LEU A 4 2.50 32.30 17.45
C LEU A 4 3.07 30.91 17.78
N ARG A 5 2.78 29.95 16.89
CA ARG A 5 3.18 28.54 16.94
C ARG A 5 4.59 28.33 17.52
N SER A 6 4.66 27.91 18.78
CA SER A 6 5.87 27.34 19.36
C SER A 6 5.86 25.84 19.16
N LEU A 7 6.43 25.38 18.04
CA LEU A 7 7.03 24.05 17.93
C LEU A 7 8.15 24.08 16.91
N ALA A 8 9.13 24.95 17.17
CA ALA A 8 10.43 24.91 16.50
C ALA A 8 11.51 24.90 17.59
N SER A 9 11.61 23.77 18.30
CA SER A 9 12.78 23.44 19.12
C SER A 9 12.77 21.93 19.40
N GLY A 10 13.69 21.18 18.78
CA GLY A 10 14.16 19.90 19.35
C GLY A 10 13.96 18.57 18.61
N GLY A 11 13.43 18.53 17.39
CA GLY A 11 13.31 17.27 16.63
C GLY A 11 12.98 17.55 15.16
N GLY A 12 13.56 16.78 14.24
CA GLY A 12 13.44 16.98 12.79
C GLY A 12 12.00 16.88 12.25
N ALA A 13 11.86 17.02 10.93
CA ALA A 13 10.58 16.75 10.27
C ALA A 13 10.09 15.33 10.63
N PRO A 14 8.81 15.15 10.96
CA PRO A 14 8.27 13.83 11.28
C PRO A 14 8.40 12.89 10.07
N THR A 15 8.64 11.62 10.33
CA THR A 15 8.76 10.59 9.30
C THR A 15 7.44 9.84 9.11
N ASP A 16 7.26 9.20 7.96
CA ASP A 16 6.03 8.47 7.63
C ASP A 16 5.79 7.30 8.61
N GLU A 17 6.85 6.69 9.16
CA GLU A 17 6.72 5.65 10.18
C GLU A 17 5.98 6.14 11.43
N VAL A 18 6.07 7.44 11.72
CA VAL A 18 5.45 8.08 12.89
C VAL A 18 4.09 8.69 12.56
N GLN A 19 3.91 9.22 11.36
CA GLN A 19 2.74 10.04 11.03
C GLN A 19 1.78 9.47 9.99
N ALA A 20 2.16 8.43 9.23
CA ALA A 20 1.24 7.83 8.28
C ALA A 20 0.00 7.27 9.02
N THR A 21 -1.20 7.54 8.50
CA THR A 21 -2.48 7.07 9.05
C THR A 21 -3.44 6.57 7.97
N GLY A 22 -4.45 5.75 8.30
CA GLY A 22 -5.39 5.26 7.29
C GLY A 22 -4.71 4.43 6.17
N LEU A 23 -5.08 4.68 4.92
CA LEU A 23 -4.65 3.88 3.77
C LEU A 23 -3.13 3.96 3.51
N GLU A 24 -2.52 5.13 3.69
CA GLU A 24 -1.06 5.31 3.53
C GLU A 24 -0.29 4.41 4.52
N ARG A 25 -0.76 4.30 5.78
CA ARG A 25 -0.13 3.43 6.79
C ARG A 25 -0.31 1.96 6.44
N GLU A 26 -1.48 1.58 5.95
CA GLU A 26 -1.76 0.20 5.55
C GLU A 26 -0.89 -0.23 4.36
N ILE A 27 -0.75 0.64 3.34
CA ILE A 27 0.12 0.40 2.19
C ILE A 27 1.58 0.29 2.65
N MET A 28 2.05 1.17 3.52
CA MET A 28 3.42 1.14 4.06
C MET A 28 3.72 -0.21 4.72
N ILE A 29 2.88 -0.66 5.65
CA ILE A 29 3.04 -1.94 6.35
C ILE A 29 2.93 -3.13 5.38
N ALA A 30 2.04 -3.08 4.40
CA ALA A 30 1.92 -4.14 3.39
C ALA A 30 3.18 -4.24 2.53
N THR A 31 3.73 -3.10 2.13
CA THR A 31 4.95 -3.00 1.33
C THR A 31 6.16 -3.56 2.10
N GLU A 32 6.30 -3.23 3.38
CA GLU A 32 7.34 -3.81 4.26
C GLU A 32 7.26 -5.34 4.34
N LYS A 33 6.05 -5.91 4.24
CA LYS A 33 5.81 -7.36 4.23
C LYS A 33 5.93 -7.99 2.83
N GLY A 34 6.21 -7.20 1.80
CA GLY A 34 6.25 -7.65 0.41
C GLY A 34 4.87 -8.05 -0.15
N LEU A 35 3.79 -7.48 0.39
CA LEU A 35 2.42 -7.70 -0.05
C LEU A 35 1.89 -6.49 -0.83
N ASP A 36 0.98 -6.75 -1.77
CA ASP A 36 0.32 -5.70 -2.55
C ASP A 36 -1.21 -5.89 -2.56
N PRO A 37 -1.90 -5.58 -1.45
CA PRO A 37 -3.36 -5.74 -1.35
C PRO A 37 -4.12 -4.71 -2.21
N TYR A 38 -3.46 -3.60 -2.58
CA TYR A 38 -4.07 -2.49 -3.30
C TYR A 38 -3.70 -2.44 -4.79
N ASN A 39 -3.01 -3.47 -5.31
CA ASN A 39 -2.62 -3.62 -6.72
C ASN A 39 -1.79 -2.45 -7.27
N MET A 40 -0.84 -1.96 -6.47
CA MET A 40 0.11 -0.91 -6.87
C MET A 40 1.15 -1.40 -7.87
N LEU A 41 1.40 -2.72 -7.93
CA LEU A 41 2.37 -3.36 -8.82
C LEU A 41 1.66 -4.18 -9.91
N PRO A 42 2.28 -4.32 -11.10
CA PRO A 42 1.78 -5.25 -12.11
C PRO A 42 1.70 -6.69 -11.57
N PRO A 43 0.62 -7.43 -11.86
CA PRO A 43 0.49 -8.83 -11.44
C PRO A 43 1.59 -9.71 -12.01
N LYS A 44 2.01 -10.70 -11.23
CA LYS A 44 2.97 -11.70 -11.70
C LYS A 44 2.27 -12.73 -12.59
N ALA A 45 2.81 -12.96 -13.78
CA ALA A 45 2.30 -13.96 -14.70
C ALA A 45 2.76 -15.38 -14.32
N ALA A 46 1.85 -16.34 -14.48
CA ALA A 46 2.11 -17.77 -14.56
C ALA A 46 2.26 -18.20 -16.03
N SER A 47 2.48 -19.49 -16.31
CA SER A 47 2.62 -19.99 -17.70
C SER A 47 1.35 -19.83 -18.55
N GLY A 48 0.19 -19.68 -17.90
CA GLY A 48 -1.10 -19.53 -18.59
C GLY A 48 -1.65 -20.85 -19.12
N THR A 49 -1.09 -21.98 -18.70
CA THR A 49 -1.62 -23.31 -18.99
C THR A 49 -2.81 -23.61 -18.08
N LYS A 50 -3.57 -24.66 -18.41
CA LYS A 50 -4.69 -25.11 -17.56
C LYS A 50 -4.18 -25.58 -16.19
N GLU A 51 -3.00 -26.19 -16.16
CA GLU A 51 -2.36 -26.72 -14.96
C GLU A 51 -1.65 -25.64 -14.13
N ASP A 52 -1.18 -24.55 -14.77
CA ASP A 52 -0.50 -23.42 -14.15
C ASP A 52 -1.05 -22.09 -14.70
N SER A 53 -2.30 -21.81 -14.31
CA SER A 53 -3.03 -20.60 -14.71
C SER A 53 -2.65 -19.38 -13.88
N ASN A 54 -2.86 -18.19 -14.44
CA ASN A 54 -2.72 -16.93 -13.69
C ASN A 54 -3.69 -16.88 -12.51
N LEU A 55 -3.16 -16.68 -11.30
CA LEU A 55 -3.97 -16.47 -10.11
C LEU A 55 -4.42 -15.01 -10.04
N VAL A 56 -5.72 -14.80 -9.91
CA VAL A 56 -6.30 -13.46 -9.76
C VAL A 56 -7.12 -13.38 -8.48
N LEU A 57 -6.58 -12.63 -7.54
CA LEU A 57 -7.19 -12.40 -6.23
C LEU A 57 -8.32 -11.39 -6.36
N SER A 58 -9.44 -11.64 -5.68
CA SER A 58 -10.61 -10.75 -5.67
C SER A 58 -11.27 -10.82 -4.31
N ASN A 59 -11.73 -9.68 -3.79
CA ASN A 59 -12.58 -9.61 -2.61
C ASN A 59 -14.07 -9.90 -2.94
N THR A 60 -14.40 -10.14 -4.21
CA THR A 60 -15.74 -10.53 -4.68
C THR A 60 -15.69 -11.73 -5.64
N ASN A 61 -16.86 -12.25 -6.04
CA ASN A 61 -16.98 -13.42 -6.91
C ASN A 61 -16.52 -13.21 -8.36
N LYS A 62 -16.28 -11.98 -8.81
CA LYS A 62 -15.88 -11.66 -10.19
C LYS A 62 -14.86 -10.53 -10.23
N ARG A 63 -13.86 -10.63 -11.09
CA ARG A 63 -12.88 -9.56 -11.36
C ARG A 63 -12.68 -9.42 -12.86
N ASN A 64 -12.67 -8.18 -13.33
CA ASN A 64 -12.35 -7.89 -14.73
C ASN A 64 -10.85 -8.13 -14.94
N TYR A 65 -10.51 -8.91 -15.95
CA TYR A 65 -9.13 -9.05 -16.40
C TYR A 65 -8.82 -7.91 -17.38
N PRO A 66 -7.70 -7.18 -17.19
CA PRO A 66 -7.23 -6.26 -18.21
C PRO A 66 -6.92 -7.06 -19.49
N ALA A 67 -7.32 -6.51 -20.63
CA ALA A 67 -7.05 -7.07 -21.95
C ALA A 67 -5.56 -6.99 -22.30
#